data_AF-A0A354BQJ6-F1
#
_entry.id   AF-A0A354BQJ6-F1
#
_cell.length_a   1.000
_cell.length_b   1.000
_cell.length_c   1.000
_cell.angle_alpha   90.00
_cell.angle_beta   90.00
_cell.angle_gamma   90.00
#
_symmetry.space_group_name_H-M   'P 1'
#
loop_
_entity.id
_entity.type
_entity.pdbx_description
1 polymer ?
#
loop_
_entity_poly.entity_id
_entity_poly.type
_entity_poly.pdbx_seq_one_letter_code
_entity_poly.pdbx_strand_id
1 'polypeptide(L)'
;MGVPPFALAGDQAQDSMLQTRSTERHLANVRQLTVGRQNAEAYFSFDGTKLIFQSTNNWPNDSRGVTHKPADNGLGCYQMYVLDLDSDTVRLVSTGKGATTCGYFFPG
;
A
#
# COMPACT_ATOMS: atom_id res chain seq x y z
N MET A 1 54.37 25.30 -1.26
CA MET A 1 53.33 25.46 -2.29
C MET A 1 52.18 24.55 -1.88
N GLY A 2 51.08 25.15 -1.40
CA GLY A 2 49.99 24.46 -0.73
C GLY A 2 49.05 23.78 -1.72
N VAL A 3 48.58 22.58 -1.35
CA VAL A 3 47.53 21.85 -2.04
C VAL A 3 46.19 22.45 -1.59
N PRO A 4 45.28 22.88 -2.48
CA PRO A 4 43.89 23.09 -2.10
C PRO A 4 43.14 21.75 -2.15
N PRO A 5 42.49 21.34 -1.05
CA PRO A 5 41.63 20.17 -1.04
C PRO A 5 40.18 20.56 -1.37
N PHE A 6 39.42 19.58 -1.83
CA PHE A 6 37.96 19.57 -1.97
C PHE A 6 37.35 20.32 -3.16
N ALA A 7 37.29 19.64 -4.31
CA ALA A 7 36.15 19.77 -5.20
C ALA A 7 34.91 19.15 -4.51
N LEU A 8 33.88 19.95 -4.23
CA LEU A 8 32.55 19.43 -3.92
C LEU A 8 31.97 18.82 -5.21
N ALA A 9 32.12 17.50 -5.35
CA ALA A 9 31.29 16.73 -6.26
C ALA A 9 29.86 16.72 -5.71
N GLY A 10 28.91 17.09 -6.55
CA GLY A 10 27.52 17.31 -6.19
C GLY A 10 26.89 16.10 -5.48
N ASP A 11 26.16 16.42 -4.41
CA ASP A 11 25.24 15.51 -3.75
C ASP A 11 24.03 15.31 -4.67
N GLN A 12 24.11 14.34 -5.58
CA GLN A 12 22.93 13.76 -6.20
C GLN A 12 22.38 12.76 -5.19
N ALA A 13 21.46 13.21 -4.34
CA ALA A 13 20.61 12.35 -3.55
C ALA A 13 19.79 11.49 -4.51
N GLN A 14 20.31 10.30 -4.80
CA GLN A 14 19.67 9.31 -5.62
C GLN A 14 18.59 8.66 -4.76
N ASP A 15 17.40 9.24 -4.77
CA ASP A 15 16.21 8.63 -4.19
C ASP A 15 15.96 7.32 -4.94
N SER A 16 16.39 6.21 -4.34
CA SER A 16 16.23 4.88 -4.91
C SER A 16 14.77 4.47 -4.71
N MET A 17 13.90 5.02 -5.55
CA MET A 17 12.63 4.41 -5.87
C MET A 17 12.95 2.99 -6.34
N LEU A 18 12.69 2.00 -5.49
CA LEU A 18 12.66 0.58 -5.85
C LEU A 18 11.56 0.40 -6.90
N GLN A 19 11.86 0.77 -8.12
CA GLN A 19 11.03 0.52 -9.26
C GLN A 19 11.20 -0.95 -9.57
N THR A 20 10.34 -1.78 -8.97
CA THR A 20 10.16 -3.16 -9.36
C THR A 20 9.89 -3.14 -10.86
N ARG A 21 10.93 -3.38 -11.67
CA ARG A 21 10.78 -3.47 -13.12
C ARG A 21 9.90 -4.67 -13.37
N SER A 22 8.61 -4.40 -13.57
CA SER A 22 7.64 -5.42 -13.93
C SER A 22 8.18 -6.15 -15.16
N THR A 23 8.30 -7.47 -15.06
CA THR A 23 8.62 -8.33 -16.21
C THR A 23 7.42 -8.48 -17.14
N GLU A 24 6.25 -7.95 -16.74
CA GLU A 24 5.03 -7.96 -17.54
C GLU A 24 5.22 -7.02 -18.75
N ARG A 25 4.95 -7.54 -19.96
CA ARG A 25 5.27 -6.88 -21.24
C ARG A 25 4.06 -6.29 -21.96
N HIS A 26 2.85 -6.52 -21.47
CA HIS A 26 1.60 -6.17 -22.16
C HIS A 26 0.81 -5.07 -21.45
N LEU A 27 1.08 -4.84 -20.16
CA LEU A 27 0.41 -3.87 -19.31
C LEU A 27 1.36 -2.71 -19.02
N ALA A 28 0.93 -1.52 -19.41
CA ALA A 28 1.55 -0.28 -18.97
C ALA A 28 0.94 0.18 -17.63
N ASN A 29 1.69 0.94 -16.84
CA ASN A 29 1.21 1.63 -15.63
C ASN A 29 0.64 0.70 -14.55
N VAL A 30 1.18 -0.52 -14.41
CA VAL A 30 0.79 -1.42 -13.32
C VAL A 30 1.16 -0.81 -11.97
N ARG A 31 0.17 -0.67 -11.10
CA ARG A 31 0.33 -0.17 -9.73
C ARG A 31 -0.14 -1.22 -8.74
N GLN A 32 0.71 -1.53 -7.77
CA GLN A 32 0.33 -2.35 -6.63
C GLN A 32 -0.41 -1.48 -5.60
N LEU A 33 -1.66 -1.84 -5.28
CA LEU A 33 -2.52 -1.06 -4.37
C LEU A 33 -2.43 -1.51 -2.91
N THR A 34 -2.22 -2.81 -2.69
CA THR A 34 -2.15 -3.41 -1.36
C THR A 34 -0.85 -4.16 -1.16
N VAL A 35 -0.35 -4.14 0.06
CA VAL A 35 0.93 -4.74 0.47
C VAL A 35 0.74 -5.45 1.80
N GLY A 36 1.64 -6.39 2.12
CA GLY A 36 1.64 -7.08 3.41
C GLY A 36 0.47 -8.05 3.61
N ARG A 37 0.72 -9.04 4.47
CA ARG A 37 -0.20 -10.11 4.91
C ARG A 37 -1.15 -10.62 3.82
N GLN A 38 -2.32 -11.10 4.23
CA GLN A 38 -3.35 -11.61 3.32
C GLN A 38 -4.30 -10.48 2.95
N ASN A 39 -4.50 -10.31 1.65
CA ASN A 39 -5.52 -9.46 1.04
C ASN A 39 -6.41 -10.36 0.18
N ALA A 40 -7.71 -10.11 0.18
CA ALA A 40 -8.70 -10.93 -0.53
C ALA A 40 -9.64 -10.06 -1.38
N GLU A 41 -10.94 -10.37 -1.37
CA GLU A 41 -11.97 -9.76 -2.22
C GLU A 41 -11.88 -8.22 -2.21
N ALA A 42 -12.01 -7.61 -3.39
CA ALA A 42 -11.96 -6.15 -3.55
C ALA A 42 -12.82 -5.66 -4.72
N TYR A 43 -13.41 -4.47 -4.57
CA TYR A 43 -14.23 -3.82 -5.60
C TYR A 43 -13.94 -2.32 -5.68
N PHE A 44 -13.98 -1.76 -6.88
CA PHE A 44 -13.91 -0.31 -7.08
C PHE A 44 -15.24 0.36 -6.75
N SER A 45 -15.19 1.61 -6.29
CA SER A 45 -16.35 2.50 -6.28
C SER A 45 -16.81 2.80 -7.71
N PHE A 46 -18.05 3.27 -7.86
CA PHE A 46 -18.64 3.56 -9.16
C PHE A 46 -17.88 4.60 -9.97
N ASP A 47 -17.31 5.61 -9.30
CA ASP A 47 -16.46 6.64 -9.90
C ASP A 47 -15.00 6.20 -10.10
N GLY A 48 -14.66 4.98 -9.64
CA GLY A 48 -13.32 4.43 -9.71
C GLY A 48 -12.29 5.10 -8.80
N THR A 49 -12.68 5.99 -7.87
CA THR A 49 -11.72 6.72 -7.01
C THR A 49 -11.34 5.97 -5.74
N LYS A 50 -12.09 4.93 -5.37
CA LYS A 50 -11.90 4.16 -4.12
C LYS A 50 -11.95 2.66 -4.37
N LEU A 51 -11.32 1.91 -3.48
CA LEU A 51 -11.32 0.47 -3.43
C LEU A 51 -11.80 0.00 -2.05
N ILE A 52 -12.84 -0.82 -2.00
CA ILE A 52 -13.21 -1.58 -0.80
C ILE A 52 -12.51 -2.93 -0.89
N PHE A 53 -11.85 -3.38 0.17
CA PHE A 53 -11.11 -4.64 0.15
C PHE A 53 -10.98 -5.32 1.52
N GLN A 54 -10.80 -6.63 1.49
CA GLN A 54 -10.48 -7.44 2.66
C GLN A 54 -8.98 -7.48 2.94
N SER A 55 -8.59 -7.30 4.20
CA SER A 55 -7.20 -7.49 4.63
C SER A 55 -7.09 -7.97 6.07
N THR A 56 -6.01 -8.70 6.35
CA THR A 56 -5.60 -9.09 7.72
C THR A 56 -4.57 -8.14 8.33
N ASN A 57 -4.15 -7.11 7.58
CA ASN A 57 -3.31 -6.01 8.07
C ASN A 57 -4.02 -5.22 9.16
N ASN A 58 -3.22 -4.48 9.93
CA ASN A 58 -3.70 -3.40 10.77
C ASN A 58 -3.37 -2.07 10.10
N TRP A 59 -3.94 -1.81 8.92
CA TRP A 59 -3.64 -0.62 8.09
C TRP A 59 -3.61 0.74 8.83
N PRO A 60 -4.45 1.02 9.85
CA PRO A 60 -4.37 2.28 10.60
C PRO A 60 -3.08 2.43 11.42
N ASN A 61 -2.46 1.31 11.80
CA ASN A 61 -1.24 1.29 12.62
C ASN A 61 0.00 0.85 11.83
N ASP A 62 -0.20 0.15 10.71
CA ASP A 62 0.84 -0.34 9.82
C ASP A 62 1.11 0.70 8.73
N SER A 63 2.33 1.24 8.68
CA SER A 63 2.71 2.12 7.56
C SER A 63 2.74 1.33 6.25
N ARG A 64 2.30 1.96 5.16
CA ARG A 64 2.33 1.32 3.84
C ARG A 64 3.76 0.92 3.48
N GLY A 65 3.95 -0.35 3.12
CA GLY A 65 5.24 -0.91 2.74
C GLY A 65 6.02 -1.53 3.91
N VAL A 66 5.47 -1.52 5.14
CA VAL A 66 6.05 -2.28 6.24
C VAL A 66 5.99 -3.76 5.88
N THR A 67 7.17 -4.37 5.77
CA THR A 67 7.30 -5.80 5.59
C THR A 67 7.12 -6.45 6.95
N HIS A 68 5.93 -6.98 7.22
CA HIS A 68 5.65 -7.64 8.48
C HIS A 68 6.47 -8.93 8.60
N LYS A 69 7.18 -9.08 9.72
CA LYS A 69 7.79 -10.36 10.07
C LYS A 69 6.68 -11.36 10.37
N PRO A 70 6.93 -12.67 10.22
CA PRO A 70 5.94 -13.69 10.59
C PRO A 70 5.43 -13.60 12.04
N ALA A 71 6.22 -13.01 12.95
CA ALA A 71 5.87 -12.80 14.35
C ALA A 71 5.00 -11.55 14.61
N ASP A 72 4.87 -10.63 13.65
CA ASP A 72 4.06 -9.42 13.82
C ASP A 72 2.60 -9.82 13.68
N ASN A 73 1.82 -9.76 14.76
CA ASN A 73 0.41 -10.14 14.74
C ASN A 73 -0.44 -9.07 14.04
N GLY A 74 -1.26 -9.50 13.09
CA GLY A 74 -2.24 -8.64 12.40
C GLY A 74 -3.55 -8.64 13.15
N LEU A 75 -4.66 -8.35 12.47
CA LEU A 75 -5.98 -8.44 13.09
C LEU A 75 -6.52 -9.88 13.21
N GLY A 76 -5.69 -10.89 12.87
CA GLY A 76 -5.99 -12.33 13.02
C GLY A 76 -7.09 -12.87 12.12
N CYS A 77 -7.89 -12.01 11.50
CA CYS A 77 -8.99 -12.32 10.60
C CYS A 77 -9.21 -11.16 9.61
N TYR A 78 -9.95 -11.41 8.53
CA TYR A 78 -10.25 -10.37 7.54
C TYR A 78 -11.11 -9.25 8.12
N GLN A 79 -10.59 -8.05 8.02
CA GLN A 79 -11.30 -6.79 8.22
C GLN A 79 -11.57 -6.11 6.88
N MET A 80 -12.48 -5.15 6.88
CA MET A 80 -12.87 -4.42 5.68
C MET A 80 -12.29 -3.01 5.69
N TYR A 81 -11.69 -2.62 4.58
CA TYR A 81 -10.99 -1.35 4.41
C TYR A 81 -11.43 -0.63 3.16
N VAL A 82 -11.46 0.71 3.23
CA VAL A 82 -11.57 1.56 2.04
C VAL A 82 -10.21 2.22 1.81
N LEU A 83 -9.64 2.00 0.63
CA LEU A 83 -8.49 2.71 0.08
C LEU A 83 -9.00 3.84 -0.83
N ASP A 84 -8.50 5.04 -0.61
CA ASP A 84 -8.61 6.16 -1.55
C ASP A 84 -7.41 6.15 -2.50
N LEU A 85 -7.65 6.12 -3.81
CA LEU A 85 -6.61 5.86 -4.81
C LEU A 85 -5.73 7.08 -5.11
N ASP A 86 -6.21 8.29 -4.80
CA ASP A 86 -5.47 9.54 -5.03
C ASP A 86 -4.54 9.83 -3.86
N SER A 87 -5.07 9.72 -2.63
CA SER A 87 -4.32 10.04 -1.41
C SER A 87 -3.56 8.86 -0.82
N ASP A 88 -3.83 7.64 -1.31
CA ASP A 88 -3.28 6.40 -0.76
C ASP A 88 -3.69 6.08 0.68
N THR A 89 -4.70 6.80 1.19
CA THR A 89 -5.22 6.65 2.55
C THR A 89 -6.07 5.39 2.66
N VAL A 90 -5.79 4.56 3.66
CA VAL A 90 -6.59 3.38 3.99
C VAL A 90 -7.30 3.59 5.31
N ARG A 91 -8.62 3.40 5.33
CA ARG A 91 -9.44 3.47 6.56
C ARG A 91 -10.16 2.15 6.81
N LEU A 92 -10.21 1.75 8.09
CA LEU A 92 -11.03 0.64 8.54
C LEU A 92 -12.51 1.03 8.44
N VAL A 93 -13.35 0.15 7.90
CA VAL A 93 -14.81 0.35 7.83
C VAL A 93 -15.60 -0.73 8.57
N SER A 94 -14.96 -1.83 8.95
CA SER A 94 -15.49 -2.76 9.95
C SER A 94 -15.17 -2.31 11.39
N THR A 95 -15.57 -3.10 12.37
CA THR A 95 -15.39 -2.79 13.81
C THR A 95 -14.00 -3.18 14.34
N GLY A 96 -13.17 -3.85 13.52
CA GLY A 96 -11.91 -4.46 13.97
C GLY A 96 -12.12 -5.74 14.79
N LYS A 97 -13.36 -6.22 14.94
CA LYS A 97 -13.72 -7.40 15.73
C LYS A 97 -14.50 -8.41 14.88
N GLY A 98 -14.09 -9.67 14.94
CA GLY A 98 -14.71 -10.75 14.17
C GLY A 98 -14.37 -10.69 12.68
N ALA A 99 -14.51 -11.81 11.97
CA ALA A 99 -14.23 -11.86 10.54
C ALA A 99 -15.32 -11.14 9.72
N THR A 100 -14.90 -10.43 8.68
CA THR A 100 -15.80 -9.71 7.75
C THR A 100 -15.53 -10.11 6.29
N THR A 101 -16.58 -10.08 5.47
CA THR A 101 -16.50 -10.46 4.05
C THR A 101 -17.49 -9.69 3.19
N CYS A 102 -17.26 -9.65 1.88
CA CYS A 102 -18.20 -9.14 0.88
C CYS A 102 -18.60 -7.66 1.08
N GLY A 103 -17.60 -6.78 1.14
CA GLY A 103 -17.84 -5.33 1.12
C GLY A 103 -18.03 -4.80 -0.29
N TYR A 104 -19.01 -3.92 -0.51
CA TYR A 104 -19.24 -3.25 -1.79
C TYR A 104 -19.73 -1.81 -1.59
N PHE A 105 -19.66 -0.98 -2.63
CA PHE A 105 -20.20 0.38 -2.62
C PHE A 105 -21.64 0.40 -3.15
N PHE A 106 -22.54 1.10 -2.46
CA PHE A 106 -23.88 1.38 -3.00
C PHE A 106 -23.80 2.49 -4.06
N PRO A 107 -24.64 2.44 -5.11
CA PRO A 107 -24.83 3.59 -5.99
C PRO A 107 -25.51 4.71 -5.21
N GLY A 108 -24.95 5.93 -5.30
CA GLY A 108 -25.46 7.15 -4.67
C GLY A 108 -26.27 8.01 -5.63
#